data_AF-A0A7J9H926-F1
#
_entry.id   AF-A0A7J9H926-F1
#
_cell.length_a   1.000
_cell.length_b   1.000
_cell.length_c   1.000
_cell.angle_alpha   90.00
_cell.angle_beta   90.00
_cell.angle_gamma   90.00
#
_symmetry.space_group_name_H-M   'P 1'
#
loop_
_entity.id
_entity.type
_entity.pdbx_description
1 polymer ?
#
loop_
_entity_poly.entity_id
_entity_poly.type
_entity_poly.pdbx_seq_one_letter_code
_entity_poly.pdbx_strand_id
1 'polypeptide(L)'
;MGDFPIQISTRLIDRLTEDDEKVKKRTKKTKTGVPREPRLPETKVDQPQISDGSEQQKGTSTGTGWAVPPPLFMPVNQPPYSVSAELDAIRSVVKESENVVEKLRKQEKNMVQEVTQKAKDLHDKEFKIPEPKPMPCSVESNAWMSCYKENTNDLTKCAPLAQNFAECARRVRQLAKPADK
;
A
#
# COMPACT_ATOMS: atom_id res chain seq x y z
N MET A 1 -1.56 21.65 -33.97
CA MET A 1 -0.98 20.65 -33.05
C MET A 1 0.33 20.22 -33.69
N GLY A 2 1.46 20.43 -33.02
CA GLY A 2 2.77 20.10 -33.58
C GLY A 2 3.09 18.62 -33.34
N ASP A 3 3.44 17.92 -34.41
CA ASP A 3 3.91 16.53 -34.34
C ASP A 3 5.35 16.50 -33.82
N PHE A 4 5.54 16.06 -32.58
CA PHE A 4 6.86 15.81 -32.02
C PHE A 4 7.25 14.35 -32.33
N PRO A 5 8.35 14.11 -33.08
CA PRO A 5 8.82 12.76 -33.31
C PRO A 5 9.44 12.20 -32.02
N ILE A 6 8.77 11.22 -31.41
CA ILE A 6 9.32 10.48 -30.26
C ILE A 6 10.38 9.52 -30.80
N GLN A 7 11.66 9.81 -30.53
CA GLN A 7 12.75 8.86 -30.78
C GLN A 7 12.98 8.01 -29.53
N ILE A 8 12.56 6.75 -29.58
CA ILE A 8 12.84 5.77 -28.52
C ILE A 8 14.20 5.14 -28.82
N SER A 9 15.14 5.26 -27.89
CA SER A 9 16.46 4.63 -28.06
C SER A 9 16.34 3.11 -27.97
N THR A 10 17.04 2.38 -28.85
CA THR A 10 17.08 0.90 -28.84
C THR A 10 17.55 0.32 -27.50
N ARG A 11 18.43 1.03 -26.79
CA ARG A 11 18.90 0.65 -25.44
C ARG A 11 17.80 0.60 -24.38
N LEU A 12 16.72 1.37 -24.54
CA LEU A 12 15.55 1.33 -23.65
C LEU A 12 14.71 0.08 -23.91
N ILE A 13 14.65 -0.36 -25.17
CA ILE A 13 13.91 -1.56 -25.58
C ILE A 13 14.62 -2.80 -25.05
N ASP A 14 15.95 -2.88 -25.23
CA ASP A 14 16.76 -4.01 -24.78
C ASP A 14 16.62 -4.25 -23.26
N ARG A 15 16.62 -3.16 -22.47
CA ARG A 15 16.41 -3.21 -21.00
C ARG A 15 15.04 -3.72 -20.58
N LEU A 16 13.99 -3.42 -21.36
CA LEU A 16 12.63 -3.90 -21.06
C LEU A 16 12.47 -5.38 -21.40
N THR A 17 13.20 -5.87 -22.40
CA THR A 17 13.18 -7.29 -22.80
C THR A 17 14.10 -8.18 -21.95
N GLU A 18 15.17 -7.65 -21.35
CA GLU A 18 16.10 -8.44 -20.53
C GLU A 18 15.56 -8.78 -19.12
N ASP A 19 14.63 -7.99 -18.58
CA ASP A 19 14.09 -8.20 -17.22
C ASP A 19 13.12 -9.41 -17.13
N ASP A 20 12.58 -9.85 -18.26
CA ASP A 20 11.63 -10.98 -18.34
C ASP A 20 12.35 -12.35 -18.42
N GLU A 21 13.59 -12.37 -18.92
CA GLU A 21 14.31 -13.59 -19.32
C GLU A 21 15.54 -13.90 -18.43
N LYS A 22 15.36 -13.90 -17.09
CA LYS A 22 16.02 -14.79 -16.08
C LYS A 22 16.17 -14.13 -14.70
N VAL A 23 15.20 -14.32 -13.81
CA VAL A 23 15.46 -14.27 -12.36
C VAL A 23 15.08 -15.60 -11.70
N LYS A 24 15.95 -16.60 -11.89
CA LYS A 24 15.94 -17.85 -11.11
C LYS A 24 16.60 -17.60 -9.75
N LYS A 25 15.79 -17.68 -8.69
CA LYS A 25 16.07 -18.12 -7.30
C LYS A 25 17.47 -17.83 -6.72
N ARG A 26 17.52 -16.98 -5.69
CA ARG A 26 18.38 -17.22 -4.51
C ARG A 26 17.73 -16.75 -3.21
N THR A 27 17.22 -17.71 -2.45
CA THR A 27 16.80 -17.53 -1.06
C THR A 27 18.04 -17.28 -0.19
N LYS A 28 18.13 -16.11 0.46
CA LYS A 28 19.00 -15.92 1.63
C LYS A 28 18.14 -15.33 2.75
N LYS A 29 17.88 -16.15 3.77
CA LYS A 29 17.29 -15.72 5.04
C LYS A 29 18.23 -14.72 5.72
N THR A 30 17.71 -13.57 6.09
CA THR A 30 18.28 -12.75 7.16
C THR A 30 17.12 -12.24 8.00
N LYS A 31 17.02 -12.75 9.23
CA LYS A 31 16.10 -12.24 10.25
C LYS A 31 16.55 -10.83 10.61
N THR A 32 15.65 -9.87 10.63
CA THR A 32 15.85 -8.62 11.37
C THR A 32 14.53 -8.21 11.98
N GLY A 33 14.54 -8.11 13.31
CA GLY A 33 13.39 -7.76 14.12
C GLY A 33 12.98 -6.30 13.97
N VAL A 34 11.70 -6.06 14.20
CA VAL A 34 11.05 -4.75 14.33
C VAL A 34 11.64 -4.00 15.53
N PRO A 35 12.01 -2.72 15.38
CA PRO A 35 11.31 -1.67 16.14
C PRO A 35 11.09 -0.33 15.39
N ARG A 36 9.80 0.04 15.29
CA ARG A 36 9.15 1.34 15.60
C ARG A 36 9.91 2.69 15.41
N GLU A 37 9.33 3.49 14.50
CA GLU A 37 9.06 4.96 14.54
C GLU A 37 10.25 5.98 14.55
N PRO A 38 10.39 6.84 13.51
CA PRO A 38 11.38 7.93 13.52
C PRO A 38 10.90 9.15 14.32
N ARG A 39 11.67 9.54 15.35
CA ARG A 39 11.57 10.87 16.01
C ARG A 39 12.65 11.82 15.47
N LEU A 40 12.25 13.07 15.24
CA LEU A 40 13.10 14.23 14.93
C LEU A 40 14.27 14.40 15.91
N PRO A 41 15.41 14.97 15.47
CA PRO A 41 16.34 15.65 16.37
C PRO A 41 16.08 17.16 16.42
N GLU A 42 15.72 17.65 17.60
CA GLU A 42 15.74 19.06 17.99
C GLU A 42 17.19 19.56 18.19
N THR A 43 17.44 20.78 17.72
CA THR A 43 18.64 21.57 17.97
C THR A 43 18.57 22.17 19.38
N LYS A 44 19.59 21.96 20.22
CA LYS A 44 19.79 22.73 21.46
C LYS A 44 21.04 23.60 21.40
N VAL A 45 20.80 24.85 21.77
CA VAL A 45 21.65 26.02 21.95
C VAL A 45 22.55 25.86 23.18
N ASP A 46 23.78 26.41 23.12
CA ASP A 46 24.30 27.24 24.21
C ASP A 46 25.43 28.18 23.72
N GLN A 47 25.37 29.42 24.21
CA GLN A 47 26.22 30.61 23.94
C GLN A 47 26.93 30.97 25.28
N PRO A 48 27.54 32.16 25.47
CA PRO A 48 28.62 32.89 24.79
C PRO A 48 29.88 32.99 25.70
N GLN A 49 31.03 33.49 25.19
CA GLN A 49 31.85 34.46 25.96
C GLN A 49 32.65 35.39 25.03
N ILE A 50 32.58 36.67 25.38
CA ILE A 50 33.16 37.86 24.77
C ILE A 50 34.56 38.06 25.37
N SER A 51 35.56 38.45 24.57
CA SER A 51 36.77 39.10 25.08
C SER A 51 37.04 40.33 24.24
N ASP A 52 36.93 41.48 24.90
CA ASP A 52 37.21 42.82 24.41
C ASP A 52 38.71 43.13 24.56
N GLY A 53 39.26 43.99 23.71
CA GLY A 53 40.69 44.27 23.66
C GLY A 53 41.05 45.30 22.59
N SER A 54 40.65 46.55 22.84
CA SER A 54 41.13 47.75 22.16
C SER A 54 42.60 48.01 22.53
N GLU A 55 43.48 48.31 21.55
CA GLU A 55 44.29 49.55 21.49
C GLU A 55 45.26 49.62 20.30
N GLN A 56 45.11 50.74 19.56
CA GLN A 56 46.14 51.60 18.95
C GLN A 56 46.94 51.19 17.68
N GLN A 57 46.85 52.14 16.74
CA GLN A 57 47.50 52.28 15.43
C GLN A 57 49.03 52.18 15.45
N LYS A 58 49.64 51.72 14.34
CA LYS A 58 50.52 52.52 13.44
C LYS A 58 51.28 51.65 12.41
N GLY A 59 51.09 51.93 11.12
CA GLY A 59 52.00 51.62 9.98
C GLY A 59 52.17 50.13 9.66
N THR A 60 52.31 49.63 8.44
CA THR A 60 52.83 50.21 7.20
C THR A 60 52.31 49.37 6.03
N SER A 61 52.06 50.05 4.91
CA SER A 61 51.54 49.54 3.64
C SER A 61 52.45 48.51 2.95
N THR A 62 51.87 47.40 2.48
CA THR A 62 52.09 46.78 1.15
C THR A 62 51.12 45.60 1.05
N GLY A 63 50.08 45.54 0.23
CA GLY A 63 49.82 46.23 -1.04
C GLY A 63 49.55 45.20 -2.14
N THR A 64 48.58 44.29 -1.96
CA THR A 64 47.95 43.54 -3.06
C THR A 64 46.56 43.06 -2.62
N GLY A 65 45.59 43.96 -2.64
CA GLY A 65 44.20 43.65 -2.31
C GLY A 65 43.30 44.24 -3.37
N TRP A 66 42.55 43.39 -4.08
CA TRP A 66 41.56 43.79 -5.07
C TRP A 66 40.52 44.69 -4.40
N ALA A 67 40.25 45.85 -4.99
CA ALA A 67 39.22 46.75 -4.50
C ALA A 67 37.84 46.10 -4.71
N VAL A 68 37.18 45.74 -3.61
CA VAL A 68 35.77 45.33 -3.62
C VAL A 68 34.94 46.61 -3.77
N PRO A 69 34.19 46.79 -4.87
CA PRO A 69 33.31 47.95 -5.00
C PRO A 69 32.18 47.87 -3.94
N PRO A 70 31.72 49.01 -3.39
CA PRO A 70 30.65 49.02 -2.41
C PRO A 70 29.35 48.49 -3.04
N PRO A 71 28.48 47.79 -2.27
CA PRO A 71 27.21 47.33 -2.79
C PRO A 71 26.35 48.54 -3.14
N LEU A 72 26.10 48.72 -4.43
CA LEU A 72 25.12 49.68 -4.91
C LEU A 72 23.74 49.13 -4.59
N PHE A 73 23.11 49.61 -3.52
CA PHE A 73 21.69 49.40 -3.31
C PHE A 73 20.93 50.16 -4.40
N MET A 74 20.49 49.46 -5.44
CA MET A 74 19.45 50.01 -6.32
C MET A 74 18.15 50.13 -5.52
N PRO A 75 17.45 51.27 -5.55
CA PRO A 75 16.10 51.32 -5.03
C PRO A 75 15.25 50.32 -5.83
N VAL A 76 14.67 49.36 -5.12
CA VAL A 76 13.68 48.46 -5.68
C VAL A 76 12.48 49.33 -6.04
N ASN A 77 12.36 49.74 -7.30
CA ASN A 77 11.09 50.20 -7.85
C ASN A 77 10.16 48.99 -7.87
N GLN A 78 9.49 48.73 -6.75
CA GLN A 78 8.38 47.78 -6.74
C GLN A 78 7.31 48.40 -7.66
N PRO A 79 6.87 47.70 -8.72
CA PRO A 79 5.72 48.15 -9.47
C PRO A 79 4.51 48.27 -8.50
N PRO A 80 3.54 49.15 -8.75
CA PRO A 80 2.45 49.49 -7.83
C PRO A 80 1.39 48.37 -7.71
N TYR A 81 1.78 47.10 -7.92
CA TYR A 81 0.93 45.98 -7.61
C TYR A 81 0.86 45.87 -6.08
N SER A 82 -0.34 46.04 -5.55
CA SER A 82 -0.55 45.86 -4.12
C SER A 82 -0.20 44.40 -3.78
N VAL A 83 0.74 44.20 -2.86
CA VAL A 83 1.14 42.86 -2.35
C VAL A 83 -0.07 42.02 -1.94
N SER A 84 -1.18 42.67 -1.56
CA SER A 84 -2.47 42.02 -1.30
C SER A 84 -3.06 41.28 -2.51
N ALA A 85 -2.96 41.82 -3.73
CA ALA A 85 -3.54 41.22 -4.93
C ALA A 85 -2.82 39.93 -5.33
N GLU A 86 -1.48 39.88 -5.19
CA GLU A 86 -0.70 38.67 -5.43
C GLU A 86 -1.02 37.59 -4.38
N LEU A 87 -1.15 37.97 -3.11
CA LEU A 87 -1.54 37.03 -2.05
C LEU A 87 -2.95 36.48 -2.24
N ASP A 88 -3.90 37.31 -2.67
CA ASP A 88 -5.27 36.86 -2.95
C ASP A 88 -5.34 35.97 -4.19
N ALA A 89 -4.53 36.23 -5.22
CA ALA A 89 -4.37 35.34 -6.36
C ALA A 89 -3.84 33.96 -5.93
N ILE A 90 -2.79 33.93 -5.08
CA ILE A 90 -2.24 32.68 -4.54
C ILE A 90 -3.29 31.93 -3.72
N ARG A 91 -4.01 32.61 -2.82
CA ARG A 91 -5.08 31.99 -2.02
C ARG A 91 -6.20 31.42 -2.88
N SER A 92 -6.56 32.13 -3.96
CA SER A 92 -7.56 31.65 -4.92
C SER A 92 -7.13 30.33 -5.56
N VAL A 93 -5.87 30.26 -6.04
CA VAL A 93 -5.31 29.05 -6.65
C VAL A 93 -5.25 27.89 -5.64
N VAL A 94 -4.84 28.15 -4.40
CA VAL A 94 -4.84 27.11 -3.35
C VAL A 94 -6.26 26.58 -3.12
N LYS A 95 -7.24 27.46 -2.96
CA LYS A 95 -8.64 27.07 -2.74
C LYS A 95 -9.21 26.27 -3.93
N GLU A 96 -8.85 26.65 -5.15
CA GLU A 96 -9.24 25.92 -6.35
C GLU A 96 -8.59 24.52 -6.37
N SER A 97 -7.30 24.44 -6.03
CA SER A 97 -6.58 23.16 -5.96
C SER A 97 -7.19 22.21 -4.92
N GLU A 98 -7.59 22.71 -3.76
CA GLU A 98 -8.27 21.94 -2.72
C GLU A 98 -9.61 21.40 -3.22
N ASN A 99 -10.40 22.22 -3.93
CA ASN A 99 -11.67 21.80 -4.51
C ASN A 99 -11.48 20.70 -5.57
N VAL A 100 -10.47 20.82 -6.44
CA VAL A 100 -10.14 19.79 -7.43
C VAL A 100 -9.72 18.49 -6.74
N VAL A 101 -8.89 18.57 -5.70
CA VAL A 101 -8.46 17.39 -4.93
C VAL A 101 -9.66 16.71 -4.27
N GLU A 102 -10.60 17.45 -3.69
CA GLU A 102 -11.81 16.85 -3.11
C GLU A 102 -12.70 16.15 -4.16
N LYS A 103 -12.83 16.75 -5.35
CA LYS A 103 -13.54 16.11 -6.48
C LYS A 103 -12.84 14.82 -6.91
N LEU A 104 -11.52 14.83 -7.04
CA LEU A 104 -10.73 13.64 -7.40
C LEU A 104 -10.85 12.55 -6.34
N ARG A 105 -10.75 12.88 -5.05
CA ARG A 105 -10.97 11.93 -3.96
C ARG A 105 -12.35 11.28 -4.01
N LYS A 106 -13.38 12.06 -4.36
CA LYS A 106 -14.73 11.52 -4.53
C LYS A 106 -14.82 10.57 -5.73
N GLN A 107 -14.20 10.93 -6.85
CA GLN A 107 -14.16 10.09 -8.04
C GLN A 107 -13.39 8.79 -7.78
N GLU A 108 -12.25 8.86 -7.10
CA GLU A 108 -11.46 7.70 -6.70
C GLU A 108 -12.29 6.76 -5.83
N LYS A 109 -12.95 7.25 -4.79
CA LYS A 109 -13.82 6.44 -3.92
C LYS A 109 -14.92 5.74 -4.71
N ASN A 110 -15.59 6.45 -5.61
CA ASN A 110 -16.64 5.88 -6.46
C ASN A 110 -16.09 4.78 -7.38
N MET A 111 -14.94 5.04 -8.00
CA MET A 111 -14.29 4.08 -8.90
C MET A 111 -13.82 2.84 -8.15
N VAL A 112 -13.25 2.99 -6.95
CA VAL A 112 -12.85 1.87 -6.09
C VAL A 112 -14.06 1.03 -5.70
N GLN A 113 -15.19 1.65 -5.33
CA GLN A 113 -16.43 0.93 -5.03
C GLN A 113 -16.93 0.16 -6.26
N GLU A 114 -16.95 0.78 -7.43
CA GLU A 114 -17.40 0.13 -8.67
C GLU A 114 -16.51 -1.08 -9.03
N VAL A 115 -15.19 -0.90 -9.01
CA VAL A 115 -14.23 -1.98 -9.31
C VAL A 115 -14.35 -3.10 -8.28
N THR A 116 -14.49 -2.77 -7.00
CA THR A 116 -14.67 -3.78 -5.94
C THR A 116 -15.96 -4.56 -6.14
N GLN A 117 -17.06 -3.88 -6.49
CA GLN A 117 -18.34 -4.54 -6.72
C GLN A 117 -18.30 -5.44 -7.96
N LYS A 118 -17.68 -4.97 -9.05
CA LYS A 118 -17.48 -5.77 -10.26
C LYS A 118 -16.57 -6.98 -10.02
N ALA A 119 -15.49 -6.81 -9.24
CA ALA A 119 -14.61 -7.92 -8.89
C ALA A 119 -15.35 -9.00 -8.08
N LYS A 120 -16.20 -8.61 -7.12
CA LYS A 120 -17.06 -9.55 -6.39
C LYS A 120 -18.05 -10.25 -7.32
N ASP A 121 -18.72 -9.51 -8.19
CA ASP A 121 -19.69 -10.06 -9.14
C ASP A 121 -19.04 -11.05 -10.12
N LEU A 122 -17.84 -10.73 -10.65
CA LEU A 122 -17.08 -11.65 -11.49
C LEU A 122 -16.63 -12.88 -10.72
N HIS A 123 -16.13 -12.71 -9.49
CA HIS A 123 -15.77 -13.83 -8.64
C HIS A 123 -16.97 -14.76 -8.38
N ASP A 124 -18.13 -14.19 -8.06
CA ASP A 124 -19.35 -14.96 -7.82
C ASP A 124 -19.92 -15.60 -9.07
N LYS A 125 -19.63 -15.08 -10.27
CA LYS A 125 -20.09 -15.66 -11.54
C LYS A 125 -19.15 -16.74 -12.07
N GLU A 126 -17.85 -16.46 -12.09
CA GLU A 126 -16.83 -17.29 -12.73
C GLU A 126 -16.20 -18.29 -11.75
N PHE A 127 -16.09 -17.93 -10.47
CA PHE A 127 -15.43 -18.72 -9.43
C PHE A 127 -16.42 -19.28 -8.41
N LYS A 128 -17.60 -19.71 -8.86
CA LYS A 128 -18.43 -20.59 -8.03
C LYS A 128 -17.71 -21.92 -7.86
N ILE A 129 -17.14 -22.12 -6.68
CA ILE A 129 -16.81 -23.47 -6.22
C ILE A 129 -18.11 -24.26 -6.35
N PRO A 130 -18.15 -25.34 -7.15
CA PRO A 130 -19.33 -26.19 -7.23
C PRO A 130 -19.79 -26.50 -5.82
N GLU A 131 -21.07 -26.21 -5.52
CA GLU A 131 -21.67 -26.45 -4.21
C GLU A 131 -21.14 -27.78 -3.68
N PRO A 132 -20.47 -27.79 -2.50
CA PRO A 132 -19.84 -29.00 -2.00
C PRO A 132 -20.92 -30.07 -1.93
N LYS A 133 -20.69 -31.19 -2.64
CA LYS A 133 -21.66 -32.28 -2.70
C LYS A 133 -22.07 -32.62 -1.26
N PRO A 134 -23.38 -32.71 -0.97
CA PRO A 134 -23.86 -32.96 0.38
C PRO A 134 -23.20 -34.24 0.91
N MET A 135 -22.74 -34.17 2.16
CA MET A 135 -22.03 -35.28 2.79
C MET A 135 -22.92 -36.53 2.72
N PRO A 136 -22.45 -37.61 2.07
CA PRO A 136 -23.27 -38.80 1.90
C PRO A 136 -23.57 -39.43 3.25
N CYS A 137 -24.82 -39.83 3.48
CA CYS A 137 -25.32 -40.36 4.76
C CYS A 137 -25.52 -39.32 5.88
N SER A 138 -25.71 -38.04 5.54
CA SER A 138 -25.97 -36.97 6.52
C SER A 138 -27.19 -37.23 7.41
N VAL A 139 -28.28 -37.78 6.88
CA VAL A 139 -29.50 -38.08 7.63
C VAL A 139 -29.23 -39.11 8.73
N GLU A 140 -28.64 -40.26 8.38
CA GLU A 140 -28.29 -41.31 9.33
C GLU A 140 -27.24 -40.85 10.33
N SER A 141 -26.25 -40.07 9.87
CA SER A 141 -25.21 -39.48 10.74
C SER A 141 -25.83 -38.56 11.80
N ASN A 142 -26.79 -37.72 11.41
CA ASN A 142 -27.45 -36.80 12.31
C ASN A 142 -28.36 -37.56 13.28
N ALA A 143 -29.09 -38.57 12.82
CA ALA A 143 -29.96 -39.39 13.69
C ALA A 143 -29.16 -40.13 14.77
N TRP A 144 -28.04 -40.78 14.39
CA TRP A 144 -27.12 -41.40 15.34
C TRP A 144 -26.53 -40.38 16.32
N MET A 145 -26.06 -39.23 15.83
CA MET A 145 -25.49 -38.20 16.72
C MET A 145 -26.52 -37.59 17.68
N SER A 146 -27.76 -37.38 17.24
CA SER A 146 -28.82 -36.89 18.12
C SER A 146 -29.13 -37.91 19.21
N CYS A 147 -29.29 -39.19 18.86
CA CYS A 147 -29.50 -40.25 19.85
C CYS A 147 -28.34 -40.34 20.86
N TYR A 148 -27.08 -40.25 20.37
CA TYR A 148 -25.89 -40.29 21.22
C TYR A 148 -25.90 -39.13 22.25
N LYS A 149 -26.28 -37.93 21.83
CA LYS A 149 -26.38 -36.76 22.72
C LYS A 149 -27.48 -36.92 23.77
N GLU A 150 -28.60 -37.54 23.40
CA GLU A 150 -29.73 -37.78 24.29
C GLU A 150 -29.50 -38.95 25.25
N ASN A 151 -28.64 -39.92 24.89
CA ASN A 151 -28.42 -41.16 25.64
C ASN A 151 -26.94 -41.34 26.04
N THR A 152 -26.38 -40.37 26.78
CA THR A 152 -25.00 -40.45 27.29
C THR A 152 -24.77 -41.58 28.29
N ASN A 153 -25.80 -42.03 28.99
CA ASN A 153 -25.72 -43.08 30.00
C ASN A 153 -25.83 -44.50 29.42
N ASP A 154 -26.49 -44.66 28.26
CA ASP A 154 -26.68 -45.96 27.62
C ASP A 154 -26.65 -45.82 26.09
N LEU A 155 -25.46 -46.01 25.55
CA LEU A 155 -25.16 -45.92 24.13
C LEU A 155 -25.72 -47.09 23.31
N THR A 156 -26.11 -48.19 23.96
CA THR A 156 -26.62 -49.38 23.27
C THR A 156 -27.98 -49.14 22.63
N LYS A 157 -28.77 -48.20 23.16
CA LYS A 157 -30.05 -47.78 22.59
C LYS A 157 -29.90 -47.14 21.20
N CYS A 158 -28.74 -46.55 20.93
CA CYS A 158 -28.45 -45.92 19.64
C CYS A 158 -27.83 -46.88 18.62
N ALA A 159 -27.50 -48.12 19.02
CA ALA A 159 -26.92 -49.15 18.15
C ALA A 159 -27.62 -49.32 16.78
N PRO A 160 -28.96 -49.38 16.67
CA PRO A 160 -29.62 -49.50 15.37
C PRO A 160 -29.37 -48.27 14.46
N LEU A 161 -29.26 -47.07 15.02
CA LEU A 161 -28.97 -45.85 14.26
C LEU A 161 -27.50 -45.82 13.79
N ALA A 162 -26.57 -46.28 14.62
CA ALA A 162 -25.17 -46.46 14.20
C ALA A 162 -25.06 -47.49 13.07
N GLN A 163 -25.82 -48.58 13.14
CA GLN A 163 -25.80 -49.62 12.12
C GLN A 163 -26.35 -49.10 10.79
N ASN A 164 -27.43 -48.31 10.80
CA ASN A 164 -27.95 -47.66 9.60
C ASN A 164 -26.94 -46.71 8.96
N PHE A 165 -26.24 -45.90 9.77
CA PHE A 165 -25.16 -45.04 9.28
C PHE A 165 -24.01 -45.86 8.66
N ALA A 166 -23.60 -46.95 9.32
CA ALA A 166 -22.55 -47.84 8.81
C ALA A 166 -22.95 -48.51 7.48
N GLU A 167 -24.19 -48.97 7.35
CA GLU A 167 -24.72 -49.54 6.11
C GLU A 167 -24.78 -48.51 4.99
N CYS A 168 -25.24 -47.29 5.28
CA CYS A 168 -25.22 -46.20 4.30
C CYS A 168 -23.79 -45.90 3.84
N ALA A 169 -22.84 -45.76 4.78
CA ALA A 169 -21.44 -45.50 4.44
C ALA A 169 -20.81 -46.63 3.61
N ARG A 170 -21.22 -47.89 3.86
CA ARG A 170 -20.79 -49.05 3.08
C ARG A 170 -21.30 -48.98 1.64
N ARG A 171 -22.57 -48.65 1.43
CA ARG A 171 -23.17 -48.49 0.08
C ARG A 171 -22.49 -47.37 -0.70
N VAL A 172 -22.25 -46.23 -0.06
CA VAL A 172 -21.57 -45.08 -0.69
C VAL A 172 -20.16 -45.44 -1.13
N ARG A 173 -19.39 -46.18 -0.31
CA ARG A 173 -18.06 -46.66 -0.69
C ARG A 173 -18.11 -47.64 -1.87
N GLN A 174 -19.15 -48.45 -1.98
CA GLN A 174 -19.32 -49.37 -3.12
C GLN A 174 -19.62 -48.60 -4.42
N LEU A 175 -20.45 -47.55 -4.36
CA LEU A 175 -20.77 -46.69 -5.50
C LEU A 175 -19.60 -45.79 -5.94
N ALA A 176 -18.68 -45.48 -5.03
CA ALA A 176 -17.50 -44.66 -5.31
C ALA A 176 -16.32 -45.44 -5.91
N LYS A 177 -16.36 -46.78 -5.92
CA LYS A 177 -15.39 -47.57 -6.67
C LYS A 177 -15.74 -47.43 -8.16
N PRO A 178 -14.87 -46.87 -9.00
CA PRO A 178 -15.11 -46.90 -10.44
C PRO A 178 -15.24 -48.37 -10.83
N ALA A 179 -16.32 -48.70 -11.54
CA ALA A 179 -16.39 -49.98 -12.23
C ALA A 179 -15.30 -49.94 -13.30
N ASP A 180 -14.12 -50.47 -12.99
CA ASP A 180 -13.14 -50.86 -13.99
C ASP A 180 -13.83 -51.84 -14.94
N LYS A 181 -14.21 -51.36 -16.11
CA LYS A 181 -14.61 -52.18 -17.24
C LYS A 181 -14.20 -51.51 -18.54
#